data_AF-A0A7L5C7C4-F1
#
_entry.id   AF-A0A7L5C7C4-F1
#
_cell.length_a   1.000
_cell.length_b   1.000
_cell.length_c   1.000
_cell.angle_alpha   90.00
_cell.angle_beta   90.00
_cell.angle_gamma   90.00
#
_symmetry.space_group_name_H-M   'P 1'
#
loop_
_entity.id
_entity.type
_entity.pdbx_description
1 polymer ?
#
loop_
_entity_poly.entity_id
_entity_poly.type
_entity_poly.pdbx_seq_one_letter_code
_entity_poly.pdbx_strand_id
1 'polypeptide(L)'
;MNLLKLQLALGYKINKLGMCYGIAFMAIQAIIRNKIDSYIHRINLINSYIDKYENQDKAIEALANDIDQAYKRRANKLTRQTLTPDENRLLDILAWLDGVQIYHGQDLRLLGKSRYQINYQDFQRSSDFFVGGNEECQKIFLQSKDICLLTSEKIDEILLKIKNTHKPIAFSISTSDHTIAIGKSKNVKEIFLISHDDIIILDKYNKFRIHSFFGAQNNDLITVSILEFSNSTQTHEINYFLEDISQLSNSQIKNLIYIALQYGHPTAVKAYIETILKMNININNKIKLLAAKCPNQFPGLYVALQNGHIESINIYIESILNSNIPNNFKVELLAAKNINYTPGLFLALQNEHDEIIANYLKINIPNLSDHIVYGFSKNKLMKELLLKWALKYKPNQIKKKSDYPLLINILSYNRYIFEKNPTESTKALNACNYWV
;
A
#
# COMPACT_ATOMS: atom_id res chain seq x y z
N MET A 1 -0.56 -8.31 -22.85
CA MET A 1 0.91 -8.09 -22.92
C MET A 1 1.44 -8.05 -21.49
N ASN A 2 2.67 -8.50 -21.20
CA ASN A 2 3.25 -8.35 -19.85
C ASN A 2 3.58 -6.87 -19.57
N LEU A 3 2.72 -6.21 -18.79
CA LEU A 3 2.85 -4.79 -18.47
C LEU A 3 4.09 -4.44 -17.62
N LEU A 4 4.59 -5.38 -16.83
CA LEU A 4 5.82 -5.17 -16.07
C LEU A 4 7.02 -5.03 -17.02
N LYS A 5 7.14 -5.94 -17.99
CA LYS A 5 8.22 -5.87 -18.99
C LYS A 5 8.14 -4.59 -19.82
N LEU A 6 6.94 -4.18 -20.23
CA LEU A 6 6.74 -2.91 -20.95
C LEU A 6 7.20 -1.70 -20.13
N GLN A 7 6.80 -1.61 -18.85
CA GLN A 7 7.22 -0.52 -17.97
C GLN A 7 8.75 -0.50 -17.76
N LEU A 8 9.38 -1.67 -17.59
CA LEU A 8 10.83 -1.77 -17.47
C LEU A 8 11.53 -1.31 -18.76
N ALA A 9 11.02 -1.67 -19.94
CA ALA A 9 11.53 -1.22 -21.24
C ALA A 9 11.42 0.30 -21.42
N LEU A 10 10.37 0.92 -20.86
CA LEU A 10 10.17 2.36 -20.83
C LEU A 10 10.96 3.07 -19.71
N GLY A 11 11.76 2.34 -18.93
CA GLY A 11 12.64 2.92 -17.90
C GLY A 11 11.99 3.17 -16.54
N TYR A 12 10.77 2.69 -16.31
CA TYR A 12 10.12 2.76 -15.00
C TYR A 12 10.81 1.83 -14.00
N LYS A 13 10.89 2.26 -12.73
CA LYS A 13 11.55 1.52 -11.65
C LYS A 13 10.58 0.65 -10.85
N ILE A 14 9.61 0.03 -11.51
CA ILE A 14 8.55 -0.75 -10.87
C ILE A 14 8.98 -2.21 -10.64
N ASN A 15 8.28 -2.93 -9.75
CA ASN A 15 8.46 -4.37 -9.56
C ASN A 15 7.10 -5.08 -9.46
N LYS A 16 7.11 -6.42 -9.43
CA LYS A 16 5.88 -7.23 -9.31
C LYS A 16 5.09 -6.92 -8.04
N LEU A 17 5.76 -6.52 -6.96
CA LEU A 17 5.13 -6.17 -5.70
C LEU A 17 4.52 -4.78 -5.83
N GLY A 18 3.19 -4.75 -5.96
CA GLY A 18 2.40 -3.51 -5.94
C GLY A 18 2.11 -2.86 -7.29
N MET A 19 2.65 -3.37 -8.41
CA MET A 19 2.16 -2.96 -9.74
C MET A 19 0.66 -3.25 -9.89
N CYS A 20 0.19 -4.40 -9.40
CA CYS A 20 -1.22 -4.78 -9.37
C CYS A 20 -2.09 -3.70 -8.70
N TYR A 21 -1.61 -3.12 -7.60
CA TYR A 21 -2.28 -2.03 -6.90
C TYR A 21 -2.41 -0.80 -7.79
N GLY A 22 -1.32 -0.35 -8.43
CA GLY A 22 -1.38 0.82 -9.32
C GLY A 22 -2.32 0.62 -10.50
N ILE A 23 -2.30 -0.56 -11.13
CA ILE A 23 -3.23 -0.88 -12.23
C ILE A 23 -4.68 -0.90 -11.75
N ALA A 24 -4.98 -1.59 -10.65
CA ALA A 24 -6.32 -1.67 -10.09
C ALA A 24 -6.87 -0.29 -9.71
N PHE A 25 -6.04 0.57 -9.12
CA PHE A 25 -6.47 1.91 -8.76
C PHE A 25 -6.61 2.85 -9.97
N MET A 26 -5.80 2.70 -11.02
CA MET A 26 -6.05 3.37 -12.31
C MET A 26 -7.36 2.91 -12.97
N ALA A 27 -7.73 1.63 -12.79
CA ALA A 27 -9.02 1.10 -13.24
C ALA A 27 -10.19 1.66 -12.42
N ILE A 28 -10.07 1.69 -11.09
CA ILE A 28 -11.05 2.34 -10.19
C ILE A 28 -11.25 3.80 -10.59
N GLN A 29 -10.16 4.53 -10.84
CA GLN A 29 -10.21 5.90 -11.36
C GLN A 29 -11.01 5.97 -12.65
N ALA A 30 -10.70 5.13 -13.64
CA ALA A 30 -11.43 5.12 -14.90
C ALA A 30 -12.93 4.81 -14.71
N ILE A 31 -13.27 3.86 -13.84
CA ILE A 31 -14.66 3.45 -13.58
C ILE A 31 -15.45 4.60 -12.95
N ILE A 32 -14.98 5.14 -11.83
CA ILE A 32 -15.66 6.19 -11.06
C ILE A 32 -15.82 7.48 -11.89
N ARG A 33 -14.86 7.73 -12.77
CA ARG A 33 -14.83 8.92 -13.63
C ARG A 33 -15.54 8.75 -14.97
N ASN A 34 -16.17 7.61 -15.21
CA ASN A 34 -16.81 7.29 -16.49
C ASN A 34 -15.85 7.42 -17.68
N LYS A 35 -14.60 6.99 -17.49
CA LYS A 35 -13.52 6.93 -18.49
C LYS A 35 -13.06 5.48 -18.74
N ILE A 36 -13.91 4.49 -18.43
CA ILE A 36 -13.61 3.08 -18.62
C ILE A 36 -13.32 2.74 -20.09
N ASP A 37 -14.02 3.40 -21.03
CA ASP A 37 -13.74 3.23 -22.45
C ASP A 37 -12.31 3.66 -22.78
N SER A 38 -11.84 4.81 -22.29
CA SER A 38 -10.46 5.26 -22.49
C SER A 38 -9.46 4.26 -21.90
N TYR A 39 -9.75 3.66 -20.75
CA TYR A 39 -8.92 2.60 -20.17
C TYR A 39 -8.85 1.37 -21.10
N ILE A 40 -10.00 0.89 -21.59
CA ILE A 40 -10.07 -0.26 -22.50
C ILE A 40 -9.35 0.01 -23.82
N HIS A 41 -9.50 1.21 -24.39
CA HIS A 41 -8.81 1.60 -25.63
C HIS A 41 -7.28 1.53 -25.49
N ARG A 42 -6.72 1.95 -24.34
CA ARG A 42 -5.28 1.81 -24.06
C ARG A 42 -4.85 0.35 -24.06
N ILE A 43 -5.58 -0.49 -23.33
CA ILE A 43 -5.26 -1.93 -23.23
C ILE A 43 -5.38 -2.62 -24.59
N ASN A 44 -6.40 -2.28 -25.39
CA ASN A 44 -6.55 -2.80 -26.75
C ASN A 44 -5.41 -2.37 -27.66
N LEU A 45 -4.96 -1.11 -27.58
CA LEU A 45 -3.80 -0.64 -28.33
C LEU A 45 -2.54 -1.42 -27.94
N ILE A 46 -2.29 -1.60 -26.64
CA ILE A 46 -1.16 -2.40 -26.13
C ILE A 46 -1.23 -3.83 -26.66
N ASN A 47 -2.40 -4.47 -26.60
CA ASN A 47 -2.58 -5.85 -27.05
C ASN A 47 -2.48 -5.98 -28.58
N SER A 48 -2.86 -4.96 -29.36
CA SER A 48 -2.74 -4.98 -30.82
C SER A 48 -1.29 -5.10 -31.31
N TYR A 49 -0.30 -4.77 -30.47
CA TYR A 49 1.10 -5.03 -30.78
C TYR A 49 1.42 -6.53 -30.66
N ILE A 50 0.83 -7.25 -29.71
CA ILE A 50 1.08 -8.70 -29.57
C ILE A 50 0.71 -9.43 -30.85
N ASP A 51 -0.41 -9.06 -31.47
CA ASP A 51 -0.91 -9.71 -32.68
C ASP A 51 -0.04 -9.45 -33.92
N LYS A 52 0.81 -8.40 -33.89
CA LYS A 52 1.66 -7.97 -35.02
C LYS A 52 3.04 -8.61 -35.02
N TYR A 53 3.49 -9.20 -33.91
CA TYR A 53 4.85 -9.69 -33.76
C TYR A 53 4.87 -11.15 -33.32
N GLU A 54 5.90 -11.88 -33.78
CA GLU A 54 6.07 -13.32 -33.53
C GLU A 54 6.14 -13.68 -32.04
N ASN A 55 6.62 -12.75 -31.20
CA ASN A 55 6.69 -12.94 -29.77
C ASN A 55 6.48 -11.64 -29.02
N GLN A 56 6.13 -11.79 -27.75
CA GLN A 56 5.77 -10.67 -26.89
C GLN A 56 6.94 -9.72 -26.59
N ASP A 57 8.18 -10.22 -26.56
CA ASP A 57 9.34 -9.37 -26.26
C ASP A 57 9.64 -8.41 -27.43
N LYS A 58 9.54 -8.87 -28.68
CA LYS A 58 9.58 -8.01 -29.88
C LYS A 58 8.42 -7.01 -29.88
N ALA A 59 7.21 -7.43 -29.52
CA ALA A 59 6.06 -6.54 -29.42
C ALA A 59 6.27 -5.42 -28.40
N ILE A 60 6.88 -5.74 -27.25
CA ILE A 60 7.22 -4.77 -26.20
C ILE A 60 8.29 -3.80 -26.70
N GLU A 61 9.36 -4.28 -27.33
CA GLU A 61 10.43 -3.43 -27.87
C GLU A 61 9.89 -2.45 -28.91
N ALA A 62 9.06 -2.93 -29.84
CA ALA A 62 8.42 -2.10 -30.84
C ALA A 62 7.51 -1.03 -30.23
N LEU A 63 6.62 -1.42 -29.30
CA LEU A 63 5.74 -0.47 -28.61
C LEU A 63 6.54 0.57 -27.82
N ALA A 64 7.59 0.16 -27.12
CA ALA A 64 8.43 1.07 -26.35
C ALA A 64 9.14 2.08 -27.26
N ASN A 65 9.66 1.62 -28.41
CA ASN A 65 10.28 2.48 -29.42
C ASN A 65 9.28 3.49 -30.01
N ASP A 66 8.06 3.06 -30.34
CA ASP A 66 7.03 3.95 -30.89
C ASP A 66 6.58 5.00 -29.87
N ILE A 67 6.42 4.62 -28.60
CA ILE A 67 6.16 5.56 -27.50
C ILE A 67 7.31 6.57 -27.34
N ASP A 68 8.56 6.12 -27.38
CA ASP A 68 9.74 7.00 -27.27
C ASP A 68 9.83 8.00 -28.44
N GLN A 69 9.51 7.55 -29.67
CA GLN A 69 9.43 8.45 -30.83
C GLN A 69 8.33 9.50 -30.67
N ALA A 70 7.12 9.10 -30.24
CA ALA A 70 6.04 10.03 -29.95
C ALA A 70 6.43 11.02 -28.83
N TYR A 71 7.13 10.55 -27.79
CA TYR A 71 7.65 11.39 -26.71
C TYR A 71 8.67 12.42 -27.22
N LYS A 72 9.65 12.01 -28.03
CA LYS A 72 10.64 12.91 -28.64
C LYS A 72 9.97 13.99 -29.49
N ARG A 73 8.94 13.63 -30.27
CA ARG A 73 8.15 14.60 -31.05
C ARG A 73 7.37 15.57 -30.17
N ARG A 74 6.77 15.10 -29.06
CA ARG A 74 6.11 15.98 -28.07
C ARG A 74 7.11 16.93 -27.39
N ALA A 75 8.33 16.49 -27.12
CA ALA A 75 9.36 17.30 -26.47
C ALA A 75 9.93 18.39 -27.40
N ASN A 76 9.93 18.14 -28.72
CA ASN A 76 10.44 19.08 -29.71
C ASN A 76 9.44 20.21 -29.99
N LYS A 77 9.88 21.46 -29.80
CA LYS A 77 9.06 22.67 -29.98
C LYS A 77 8.43 22.81 -31.38
N LEU A 78 9.08 22.28 -32.41
CA LEU A 78 8.63 22.35 -33.80
C LEU A 78 7.51 21.34 -34.10
N THR A 79 7.55 20.16 -33.49
CA THR A 79 6.62 19.05 -33.81
C THR A 79 5.51 18.87 -32.79
N ARG A 80 5.63 19.44 -31.58
CA ARG A 80 4.68 19.23 -30.48
C ARG A 80 3.24 19.70 -30.76
N GLN A 81 3.04 20.61 -31.70
CA GLN A 81 1.72 21.13 -32.07
C GLN A 81 1.05 20.31 -33.19
N THR A 82 1.77 19.37 -33.80
CA THR A 82 1.31 18.59 -34.96
C THR A 82 1.44 17.08 -34.70
N LEU A 83 1.17 16.65 -33.47
CA LEU A 83 1.18 15.23 -33.12
C LEU A 83 0.00 14.51 -33.78
N THR A 84 0.24 13.33 -34.35
CA THR A 84 -0.82 12.53 -34.97
C THR A 84 -1.77 11.95 -33.92
N PRO A 85 -2.99 11.51 -34.29
CA PRO A 85 -3.88 10.82 -33.36
C PRO A 85 -3.25 9.57 -32.73
N ASP A 86 -2.47 8.81 -33.49
CA ASP A 86 -1.80 7.60 -32.99
C ASP A 86 -0.65 7.95 -32.04
N GLU A 87 0.13 9.01 -32.33
CA GLU A 87 1.13 9.53 -31.40
C GLU A 87 0.50 9.97 -30.07
N ASN A 88 -0.66 10.63 -30.12
CA ASN A 88 -1.39 11.01 -28.91
C ASN A 88 -1.87 9.79 -28.12
N ARG A 89 -2.32 8.71 -28.79
CA ARG A 89 -2.72 7.46 -28.13
C ARG A 89 -1.53 6.75 -27.47
N LEU A 90 -0.36 6.75 -28.12
CA LEU A 90 0.88 6.21 -27.54
C LEU A 90 1.32 7.02 -26.30
N LEU A 91 1.25 8.34 -26.37
CA LEU A 91 1.55 9.23 -25.25
C LEU A 91 0.56 9.09 -24.08
N ASP A 92 -0.69 8.73 -24.38
CA ASP A 92 -1.72 8.47 -23.39
C ASP A 92 -1.46 7.15 -22.61
N ILE A 93 -0.81 6.15 -23.22
CA ILE A 93 -0.28 4.98 -22.50
C ILE A 93 0.79 5.43 -21.49
N LEU A 94 1.70 6.31 -21.89
CA LEU A 94 2.74 6.82 -21.00
C LEU A 94 2.15 7.57 -19.80
N ALA A 95 1.17 8.45 -20.05
CA ALA A 95 0.47 9.18 -18.98
C ALA A 95 -0.29 8.22 -18.02
N TRP A 96 -0.85 7.12 -18.55
CA TRP A 96 -1.48 6.10 -17.74
C TRP A 96 -0.48 5.33 -16.87
N LEU A 97 0.68 4.95 -17.41
CA LEU A 97 1.76 4.29 -16.66
C LEU A 97 2.38 5.23 -15.60
N ASP A 98 2.49 6.53 -15.89
CA ASP A 98 2.85 7.52 -14.88
C ASP A 98 1.85 7.47 -13.70
N GLY A 99 0.56 7.34 -13.99
CA GLY A 99 -0.47 7.16 -12.96
C GLY A 99 -0.30 5.88 -12.13
N VAL A 100 0.05 4.75 -12.76
CA VAL A 100 0.37 3.49 -12.04
C VAL A 100 1.54 3.72 -11.07
N GLN A 101 2.54 4.50 -11.47
CA GLN A 101 3.72 4.79 -10.66
C GLN A 101 3.44 5.73 -9.48
N ILE A 102 2.52 6.68 -9.65
CA ILE A 102 1.99 7.51 -8.56
C ILE A 102 1.43 6.61 -7.47
N TYR A 103 0.55 5.66 -7.83
CA TYR A 103 -0.01 4.69 -6.89
C TYR A 103 1.02 3.72 -6.31
N HIS A 104 2.11 3.42 -7.03
CA HIS A 104 3.22 2.63 -6.49
C HIS A 104 4.04 3.40 -5.45
N GLY A 105 3.84 4.72 -5.30
CA GLY A 105 4.58 5.56 -4.37
C GLY A 105 5.99 5.90 -4.84
N GLN A 106 6.23 5.96 -6.15
CA GLN A 106 7.55 6.29 -6.71
C GLN A 106 7.73 7.78 -7.03
N ASP A 107 8.97 8.23 -6.90
CA ASP A 107 9.44 9.57 -7.30
C ASP A 107 9.26 9.78 -8.82
N LEU A 108 8.36 10.71 -9.17
CA LEU A 108 7.99 11.03 -10.55
C LEU A 108 9.11 11.81 -11.24
N ARG A 109 10.07 11.09 -11.84
CA ARG A 109 11.07 11.71 -12.73
C ARG A 109 10.47 12.33 -14.00
N LEU A 110 9.25 11.96 -14.40
CA LEU A 110 8.72 12.28 -15.73
C LEU A 110 7.89 13.58 -15.81
N LEU A 111 7.50 14.19 -14.69
CA LEU A 111 6.62 15.37 -14.70
C LEU A 111 7.33 16.72 -14.67
N GLY A 112 8.66 16.76 -14.56
CA GLY A 112 9.42 18.01 -14.65
C GLY A 112 9.15 18.97 -13.48
N LYS A 113 10.19 19.19 -12.66
CA LYS A 113 10.36 20.25 -11.65
C LYS A 113 9.91 20.01 -10.21
N SER A 114 9.36 18.86 -9.85
CA SER A 114 9.22 18.49 -8.43
C SER A 114 9.26 16.97 -8.25
N ARG A 115 10.20 16.50 -7.43
CA ARG A 115 10.18 15.13 -6.92
C ARG A 115 9.05 15.03 -5.90
N TYR A 116 7.93 14.44 -6.29
CA TYR A 116 6.86 14.12 -5.35
C TYR A 116 7.14 12.75 -4.76
N GLN A 117 7.25 12.69 -3.44
CA GLN A 117 7.32 11.42 -2.72
C GLN A 117 5.94 11.16 -2.10
N ILE A 118 5.26 10.14 -2.60
CA ILE A 118 4.01 9.65 -2.01
C ILE A 118 4.36 8.41 -1.20
N ASN A 119 3.59 8.15 -0.15
CA ASN A 119 3.69 6.89 0.57
C ASN A 119 3.38 5.73 -0.39
N TYR A 120 4.07 4.62 -0.20
CA TYR A 120 3.83 3.41 -0.96
C TYR A 120 2.35 2.99 -0.87
N GLN A 121 1.67 2.82 -2.01
CA GLN A 121 0.27 2.37 -2.09
C GLN A 121 -0.73 3.24 -1.29
N ASP A 122 -0.59 4.56 -1.38
CA ASP A 122 -1.51 5.51 -0.75
C ASP A 122 -2.48 6.09 -1.78
N PHE A 123 -3.66 5.47 -1.88
CA PHE A 123 -4.64 5.90 -2.86
C PHE A 123 -5.21 7.29 -2.58
N GLN A 124 -5.27 7.72 -1.32
CA GLN A 124 -5.85 9.00 -0.95
C GLN A 124 -4.98 10.12 -1.51
N ARG A 125 -3.69 10.12 -1.16
CA ARG A 125 -2.72 11.08 -1.71
C ARG A 125 -2.58 10.96 -3.22
N SER A 126 -2.59 9.75 -3.76
CA SER A 126 -2.49 9.52 -5.21
C SER A 126 -3.69 10.10 -5.96
N SER A 127 -4.90 9.98 -5.40
CA SER A 127 -6.14 10.41 -6.06
C SER A 127 -6.18 11.92 -6.38
N ASP A 128 -5.53 12.74 -5.56
CA ASP A 128 -5.47 14.20 -5.70
C ASP A 128 -4.74 14.63 -6.98
N PHE A 129 -3.76 13.85 -7.45
CA PHE A 129 -3.00 14.15 -8.67
C PHE A 129 -3.84 14.03 -9.95
N PHE A 130 -4.94 13.30 -9.88
CA PHE A 130 -5.76 13.03 -11.05
C PHE A 130 -6.98 13.95 -11.13
N VAL A 131 -7.22 14.84 -10.15
CA VAL A 131 -8.36 15.76 -10.19
C VAL A 131 -8.17 16.78 -11.31
N GLY A 132 -8.96 16.65 -12.39
CA GLY A 132 -9.05 17.65 -13.47
C GLY A 132 -9.89 18.86 -13.05
N GLY A 133 -9.73 20.01 -13.73
CA GLY A 133 -10.29 21.31 -13.32
C GLY A 133 -11.82 21.43 -13.21
N ASN A 134 -12.22 22.53 -12.55
CA ASN A 134 -13.51 23.24 -12.41
C ASN A 134 -14.89 22.54 -12.34
N GLU A 135 -15.01 21.21 -12.33
CA GLU A 135 -16.30 20.57 -12.03
C GLU A 135 -16.26 19.68 -10.79
N GLU A 136 -17.33 19.75 -9.99
CA GLU A 136 -17.67 18.79 -8.91
C GLU A 136 -17.76 17.33 -9.42
N CYS A 137 -17.80 17.14 -10.73
CA CYS A 137 -17.58 15.87 -11.38
C CYS A 137 -16.17 15.35 -11.10
N GLN A 138 -16.08 14.29 -10.26
CA GLN A 138 -15.07 13.21 -10.28
C GLN A 138 -14.07 13.10 -9.12
N LYS A 139 -14.37 13.67 -7.94
CA LYS A 139 -13.73 13.21 -6.70
C LYS A 139 -14.10 11.73 -6.45
N ILE A 140 -13.12 10.96 -5.99
CA ILE A 140 -13.32 9.56 -5.62
C ILE A 140 -13.35 9.49 -4.10
N PHE A 141 -14.42 8.95 -3.57
CA PHE A 141 -14.63 8.81 -2.14
C PHE A 141 -14.60 7.33 -1.79
N LEU A 142 -13.77 6.98 -0.81
CA LEU A 142 -13.87 5.70 -0.12
C LEU A 142 -15.20 5.66 0.63
N GLN A 143 -16.05 4.71 0.29
CA GLN A 143 -17.40 4.56 0.85
C GLN A 143 -17.41 3.60 2.03
N SER A 144 -16.65 2.52 1.96
CA SER A 144 -16.59 1.50 3.00
C SER A 144 -15.27 0.74 2.92
N LYS A 145 -14.87 0.15 4.05
CA LYS A 145 -13.79 -0.84 4.12
C LYS A 145 -14.33 -2.09 4.79
N ASP A 146 -14.01 -3.25 4.25
CA ASP A 146 -14.38 -4.56 4.79
C ASP A 146 -13.15 -5.49 4.77
N ILE A 147 -13.07 -6.37 5.78
CA ILE A 147 -12.16 -7.51 5.78
C ILE A 147 -12.99 -8.75 6.03
N CYS A 148 -12.90 -9.71 5.12
CA CYS A 148 -13.67 -10.93 5.24
C CYS A 148 -12.96 -12.10 4.54
N LEU A 149 -13.57 -13.28 4.67
CA LEU A 149 -13.30 -14.39 3.75
C LEU A 149 -14.10 -14.14 2.47
N LEU A 150 -13.46 -14.28 1.31
CA LEU A 150 -14.09 -14.13 0.01
C LEU A 150 -14.92 -15.39 -0.27
N THR A 151 -16.20 -15.35 0.07
CA THR A 151 -17.16 -16.43 -0.23
C THR A 151 -17.95 -16.09 -1.50
N SER A 152 -18.63 -17.09 -2.09
CA SER A 152 -19.56 -16.84 -3.19
C SER A 152 -20.67 -15.86 -2.80
N GLU A 153 -21.15 -15.93 -1.56
CA GLU A 153 -22.19 -15.02 -1.05
C GLU A 153 -21.69 -13.57 -1.02
N LYS A 154 -20.45 -13.34 -0.55
CA LYS A 154 -19.83 -12.01 -0.54
C LYS A 154 -19.63 -11.48 -1.98
N ILE A 155 -19.23 -12.34 -2.91
CA ILE A 155 -19.15 -11.97 -4.34
C ILE A 155 -20.53 -11.58 -4.87
N ASP A 156 -21.56 -12.34 -4.55
CA ASP A 156 -22.94 -12.05 -4.98
C ASP A 156 -23.46 -10.75 -4.38
N GLU A 157 -23.14 -10.45 -3.13
CA GLU A 157 -23.43 -9.18 -2.47
C GLU A 157 -22.81 -8.00 -3.24
N ILE A 158 -21.51 -8.08 -3.57
CA ILE A 158 -20.80 -7.05 -4.35
C ILE A 158 -21.45 -6.88 -5.72
N LEU A 159 -21.68 -7.97 -6.44
CA LEU A 159 -22.25 -7.92 -7.79
C LEU A 159 -23.67 -7.36 -7.78
N LEU A 160 -24.48 -7.72 -6.79
CA LEU A 160 -25.84 -7.20 -6.62
C LEU A 160 -25.81 -5.69 -6.34
N LYS A 161 -24.90 -5.23 -5.49
CA LYS A 161 -24.68 -3.81 -5.21
C LYS A 161 -24.26 -3.04 -6.48
N ILE A 162 -23.36 -3.59 -7.28
CA ILE A 162 -22.94 -2.98 -8.56
C ILE A 162 -24.10 -2.92 -9.56
N LYS A 163 -24.92 -3.98 -9.65
CA LYS A 163 -26.06 -4.04 -10.58
C LYS A 163 -27.13 -3.02 -10.24
N ASN A 164 -27.42 -2.84 -8.95
CA ASN A 164 -28.54 -2.04 -8.47
C ASN A 164 -28.23 -0.53 -8.40
N THR A 165 -26.98 -0.11 -8.54
CA THR A 165 -26.64 1.32 -8.53
C THR A 165 -26.81 1.99 -9.90
N HIS A 166 -27.28 3.24 -9.87
CA HIS A 166 -27.32 4.15 -11.02
C HIS A 166 -26.12 5.11 -11.07
N LYS A 167 -25.21 5.04 -10.09
CA LYS A 167 -23.98 5.83 -10.00
C LYS A 167 -22.78 4.94 -10.29
N PRO A 168 -21.65 5.51 -10.77
CA PRO A 168 -20.47 4.70 -10.95
C PRO A 168 -19.95 4.22 -9.58
N ILE A 169 -19.60 2.94 -9.53
CA ILE A 169 -19.13 2.26 -8.32
C ILE A 169 -17.99 1.32 -8.68
N ALA A 170 -17.00 1.23 -7.81
CA ALA A 170 -15.88 0.32 -7.98
C ALA A 170 -15.43 -0.21 -6.63
N PHE A 171 -14.84 -1.39 -6.62
CA PHE A 171 -14.28 -2.02 -5.46
C PHE A 171 -12.84 -2.43 -5.78
N SER A 172 -11.92 -2.22 -4.83
CA SER A 172 -10.68 -2.98 -4.82
C SER A 172 -10.89 -4.24 -3.98
N ILE A 173 -10.54 -5.41 -4.51
CA ILE A 173 -10.47 -6.65 -3.72
C ILE A 173 -8.99 -7.02 -3.64
N SER A 174 -8.46 -7.10 -2.42
CA SER A 174 -7.03 -7.26 -2.22
C SER A 174 -6.68 -8.36 -1.22
N THR A 175 -5.71 -9.19 -1.58
CA THR A 175 -4.99 -10.07 -0.66
C THR A 175 -3.74 -9.36 -0.13
N SER A 176 -2.84 -10.12 0.52
CA SER A 176 -1.55 -9.63 0.97
C SER A 176 -0.63 -9.13 -0.15
N ASP A 177 -0.81 -9.62 -1.37
CA ASP A 177 0.14 -9.52 -2.48
C ASP A 177 -0.50 -9.24 -3.86
N HIS A 178 -1.82 -9.33 -3.97
CA HIS A 178 -2.54 -9.05 -5.20
C HIS A 178 -3.75 -8.15 -4.95
N THR A 179 -4.02 -7.26 -5.91
CA THR A 179 -5.19 -6.38 -5.90
C THR A 179 -5.81 -6.37 -7.27
N ILE A 180 -7.13 -6.52 -7.31
CA ILE A 180 -7.95 -6.40 -8.52
C ILE A 180 -9.00 -5.31 -8.32
N ALA A 181 -9.48 -4.75 -9.42
CA ALA A 181 -10.59 -3.83 -9.45
C ALA A 181 -11.83 -4.49 -10.04
N ILE A 182 -12.98 -4.22 -9.45
CA ILE A 182 -14.28 -4.62 -10.00
C ILE A 182 -15.24 -3.44 -9.96
N GLY A 183 -16.00 -3.20 -11.02
CA GLY A 183 -16.98 -2.11 -10.99
C GLY A 183 -17.64 -1.80 -12.31
N LYS A 184 -18.43 -0.73 -12.31
CA LYS A 184 -19.23 -0.28 -13.46
C LYS A 184 -19.32 1.24 -13.49
N SER A 185 -19.14 1.80 -14.69
CA SER A 185 -19.40 3.22 -14.95
C SER A 185 -20.90 3.48 -15.17
N LYS A 186 -21.35 4.72 -14.95
CA LYS A 186 -22.76 5.13 -14.96
C LYS A 186 -23.53 4.67 -16.21
N ASN A 187 -22.91 4.82 -17.39
CA ASN A 187 -23.56 4.63 -18.69
C ASN A 187 -23.25 3.27 -19.34
N VAL A 188 -22.62 2.35 -18.59
CA VAL A 188 -22.19 1.05 -19.10
C VAL A 188 -22.95 -0.05 -18.36
N LYS A 189 -23.44 -1.08 -19.04
CA LYS A 189 -24.20 -2.17 -18.38
C LYS A 189 -23.27 -3.23 -17.80
N GLU A 190 -22.13 -3.40 -18.45
CA GLU A 190 -21.07 -4.34 -18.18
C GLU A 190 -20.42 -4.05 -16.83
N ILE A 191 -20.12 -5.12 -16.09
CA ILE A 191 -19.31 -5.09 -14.88
C ILE A 191 -17.91 -5.53 -15.28
N PHE A 192 -16.92 -4.68 -15.09
CA PHE A 192 -15.54 -4.99 -15.42
C PHE A 192 -14.82 -5.54 -14.21
N LEU A 193 -14.13 -6.65 -14.41
CA LEU A 193 -13.13 -7.21 -13.51
C LEU A 193 -11.76 -7.01 -14.15
N ILE A 194 -10.89 -6.27 -13.46
CA ILE A 194 -9.62 -5.80 -14.01
C ILE A 194 -8.49 -6.19 -13.07
N SER A 195 -7.53 -6.91 -13.62
CA SER A 195 -6.21 -7.17 -13.03
C SER A 195 -5.13 -6.61 -13.95
N HIS A 196 -3.86 -6.73 -13.56
CA HIS A 196 -2.74 -6.29 -14.41
C HIS A 196 -2.59 -7.10 -15.70
N ASP A 197 -3.09 -8.35 -15.74
CA ASP A 197 -2.97 -9.21 -16.92
C ASP A 197 -4.26 -9.29 -17.75
N ASP A 198 -5.43 -8.98 -17.16
CA ASP A 198 -6.73 -9.28 -17.77
C ASP A 198 -7.79 -8.20 -17.50
N ILE A 199 -8.66 -8.02 -18.50
CA ILE A 199 -9.94 -7.34 -18.38
C ILE A 199 -11.03 -8.35 -18.74
N ILE A 200 -11.95 -8.60 -17.82
CA ILE A 200 -13.08 -9.53 -18.02
C ILE A 200 -14.38 -8.78 -17.79
N ILE A 201 -15.32 -8.94 -18.71
CA ILE A 201 -16.71 -8.55 -18.49
C ILE A 201 -17.39 -9.67 -17.70
N LEU A 202 -17.83 -9.35 -16.49
CA LEU A 202 -18.49 -10.30 -15.61
C LEU A 202 -19.96 -10.46 -15.92
N ASP A 203 -20.41 -11.71 -15.86
CA ASP A 203 -21.79 -12.13 -15.90
C ASP A 203 -22.08 -13.18 -14.80
N LYS A 204 -23.29 -13.75 -14.81
CA LYS A 204 -23.70 -14.74 -13.81
C LYS A 204 -22.95 -16.07 -13.93
N TYR A 205 -22.37 -16.37 -15.08
CA TYR A 205 -21.71 -17.64 -15.36
C TYR A 205 -20.23 -17.58 -15.03
N ASN A 206 -19.56 -16.44 -15.22
CA ASN A 206 -18.11 -16.32 -15.05
C ASN A 206 -17.66 -15.62 -13.76
N LYS A 207 -18.58 -15.29 -12.83
CA LYS A 207 -18.27 -14.65 -11.53
C LYS A 207 -17.19 -15.37 -10.71
N PHE A 208 -17.07 -16.69 -10.89
CA PHE A 208 -16.05 -17.51 -10.23
C PHE A 208 -14.61 -17.12 -10.59
N ARG A 209 -14.41 -16.41 -11.72
CA ARG A 209 -13.09 -15.92 -12.13
C ARG A 209 -12.45 -14.97 -11.12
N ILE A 210 -13.23 -14.35 -10.24
CA ILE A 210 -12.70 -13.52 -9.15
C ILE A 210 -11.75 -14.35 -8.26
N HIS A 211 -12.07 -15.59 -7.92
CA HIS A 211 -11.20 -16.47 -7.13
C HIS A 211 -9.90 -16.83 -7.88
N SER A 212 -10.00 -17.06 -9.20
CA SER A 212 -8.82 -17.45 -9.98
C SER A 212 -7.71 -16.40 -10.02
N PHE A 213 -8.04 -15.11 -9.87
CA PHE A 213 -7.04 -14.04 -9.76
C PHE A 213 -6.17 -14.14 -8.51
N PHE A 214 -6.61 -14.90 -7.52
CA PHE A 214 -5.89 -15.13 -6.28
C PHE A 214 -5.27 -16.54 -6.23
N GLY A 215 -5.18 -17.23 -7.37
CA GLY A 215 -4.60 -18.58 -7.46
C GLY A 215 -5.40 -19.64 -6.71
N ALA A 216 -6.68 -19.38 -6.48
CA ALA A 216 -7.54 -20.17 -5.60
C ALA A 216 -8.67 -20.84 -6.38
N GLN A 217 -9.08 -22.01 -5.91
CA GLN A 217 -10.29 -22.70 -6.38
C GLN A 217 -11.53 -22.05 -5.75
N ASN A 218 -12.71 -22.29 -6.34
CA ASN A 218 -13.96 -21.64 -5.92
C ASN A 218 -14.34 -21.87 -4.44
N ASN A 219 -13.84 -22.94 -3.82
CA ASN A 219 -14.14 -23.26 -2.42
C ASN A 219 -13.05 -22.81 -1.44
N ASP A 220 -11.95 -22.23 -1.94
CA ASP A 220 -10.87 -21.76 -1.08
C ASP A 220 -11.31 -20.48 -0.36
N LEU A 221 -11.18 -20.49 0.97
CA LEU A 221 -11.52 -19.35 1.82
C LEU A 221 -10.32 -18.40 1.89
N ILE A 222 -10.30 -17.42 0.99
CA ILE A 222 -9.25 -16.40 0.88
C ILE A 222 -9.61 -15.21 1.75
N THR A 223 -8.68 -14.76 2.58
CA THR A 223 -8.84 -13.50 3.29
C THR A 223 -8.58 -12.32 2.36
N VAL A 224 -9.51 -11.37 2.31
CA VAL A 224 -9.41 -10.18 1.46
C VAL A 224 -9.76 -8.90 2.23
N SER A 225 -9.12 -7.79 1.86
CA SER A 225 -9.62 -6.44 2.15
C SER A 225 -10.41 -5.96 0.93
N ILE A 226 -11.61 -5.48 1.18
CA ILE A 226 -12.50 -4.92 0.16
C ILE A 226 -12.68 -3.44 0.47
N LEU A 227 -12.35 -2.59 -0.49
CA LEU A 227 -12.56 -1.14 -0.38
C LEU A 227 -13.56 -0.73 -1.44
N GLU A 228 -14.62 -0.05 -1.05
CA GLU A 228 -15.65 0.45 -1.95
C GLU A 228 -15.41 1.92 -2.27
N PHE A 229 -15.57 2.27 -3.54
CA PHE A 229 -15.38 3.62 -4.04
C PHE A 229 -16.61 4.07 -4.82
N SER A 230 -16.97 5.34 -4.65
CA SER A 230 -17.99 6.01 -5.46
C SER A 230 -17.64 7.48 -5.64
N ASN A 231 -18.41 8.18 -6.48
CA ASN A 231 -18.34 9.64 -6.61
C ASN A 231 -19.32 10.37 -5.67
N SER A 232 -19.91 9.66 -4.70
CA SER A 232 -20.84 10.20 -3.70
C SER A 232 -20.10 10.67 -2.45
N THR A 233 -20.51 11.81 -1.91
CA THR A 233 -19.98 12.37 -0.65
C THR A 233 -20.46 11.61 0.59
N GLN A 234 -21.42 10.69 0.46
CA GLN A 234 -21.94 9.88 1.56
C GLN A 234 -20.96 8.73 1.88
N THR A 235 -20.13 8.90 2.91
CA THR A 235 -19.37 7.80 3.50
C THR A 235 -20.33 6.86 4.22
N HIS A 236 -20.29 5.57 3.89
CA HIS A 236 -21.05 4.53 4.59
C HIS A 236 -20.14 3.81 5.60
N GLU A 237 -20.77 3.08 6.51
CA GLU A 237 -20.16 2.48 7.70
C GLU A 237 -18.90 1.64 7.40
N ILE A 238 -17.95 1.67 8.33
CA ILE A 238 -16.85 0.71 8.33
C ILE A 238 -17.40 -0.60 8.88
N ASN A 239 -17.78 -1.49 7.97
CA ASN A 239 -18.23 -2.83 8.33
C ASN A 239 -17.01 -3.71 8.63
N TYR A 240 -16.98 -4.28 9.82
CA TYR A 240 -15.97 -5.25 10.21
C TYR A 240 -16.66 -6.59 10.43
N PHE A 241 -16.26 -7.62 9.70
CA PHE A 241 -16.80 -8.97 9.88
C PHE A 241 -15.69 -9.96 10.25
N LEU A 242 -15.74 -10.40 11.51
CA LEU A 242 -15.56 -11.77 12.02
C LEU A 242 -15.55 -11.64 13.56
N GLU A 243 -16.72 -11.78 14.19
CA GLU A 243 -16.89 -11.63 15.64
C GLU A 243 -16.09 -12.67 16.44
N ASP A 244 -15.80 -13.83 15.83
CA ASP A 244 -14.89 -14.81 16.40
C ASP A 244 -14.04 -15.50 15.32
N ILE A 245 -12.73 -15.26 15.38
CA ILE A 245 -11.73 -15.89 14.51
C ILE A 245 -11.16 -17.19 15.10
N SER A 246 -11.61 -17.61 16.28
CA SER A 246 -11.09 -18.78 17.01
C SER A 246 -11.23 -20.10 16.26
N GLN A 247 -12.24 -20.20 15.37
CA GLN A 247 -12.52 -21.37 14.56
C GLN A 247 -11.70 -21.45 13.27
N LEU A 248 -10.96 -20.38 12.94
CA LEU A 248 -10.18 -20.33 11.71
C LEU A 248 -8.82 -21.03 11.88
N SER A 249 -8.26 -21.48 10.76
CA SER A 249 -6.89 -21.99 10.77
C SER A 249 -5.90 -20.88 11.15
N ASN A 250 -4.77 -21.26 11.74
CA ASN A 250 -3.69 -20.33 12.06
C ASN A 250 -3.22 -19.49 10.85
N SER A 251 -3.26 -20.08 9.65
CA SER A 251 -2.90 -19.36 8.41
C SER A 251 -3.89 -18.24 8.10
N GLN A 252 -5.20 -18.51 8.23
CA GLN A 252 -6.25 -17.52 8.02
C GLN A 252 -6.20 -16.40 9.07
N ILE A 253 -6.04 -16.75 10.35
CA ILE A 253 -5.90 -15.77 11.44
C ILE A 253 -4.71 -14.84 11.18
N LYS A 254 -3.55 -15.41 10.82
CA LYS A 254 -2.35 -14.66 10.50
C LYS A 254 -2.58 -13.71 9.32
N ASN A 255 -3.26 -14.16 8.26
CA ASN A 255 -3.56 -13.36 7.08
C ASN A 255 -4.56 -12.23 7.40
N LEU A 256 -5.57 -12.48 8.25
CA LEU A 256 -6.52 -11.47 8.71
C LEU A 256 -5.82 -10.29 9.39
N ILE A 257 -4.91 -10.57 10.31
CA ILE A 257 -4.16 -9.51 11.02
C ILE A 257 -3.22 -8.80 10.07
N TYR A 258 -2.54 -9.54 9.20
CA TYR A 258 -1.65 -8.93 8.21
C TYR A 258 -2.40 -7.96 7.29
N ILE A 259 -3.54 -8.39 6.74
CA ILE A 259 -4.38 -7.56 5.86
C ILE A 259 -4.98 -6.38 6.64
N ALA A 260 -5.42 -6.58 7.88
CA ALA A 260 -5.93 -5.51 8.74
C ALA A 260 -4.87 -4.43 9.02
N LEU A 261 -3.62 -4.84 9.24
CA LEU A 261 -2.48 -3.93 9.40
C LEU A 261 -2.08 -3.29 8.06
N GLN A 262 -2.11 -4.02 6.96
CA GLN A 262 -1.69 -3.56 5.63
C GLN A 262 -2.63 -2.51 5.03
N TYR A 263 -3.94 -2.60 5.26
CA TYR A 263 -4.95 -1.70 4.68
C TYR A 263 -5.58 -0.74 5.71
N GLY A 264 -5.11 -0.77 6.96
CA GLY A 264 -5.50 0.17 8.01
C GLY A 264 -6.94 -0.05 8.49
N HIS A 265 -7.16 -1.17 9.17
CA HIS A 265 -8.43 -1.57 9.78
C HIS A 265 -8.31 -1.64 11.31
N PRO A 266 -8.35 -0.50 12.01
CA PRO A 266 -8.00 -0.40 13.44
C PRO A 266 -8.85 -1.28 14.36
N THR A 267 -10.17 -1.34 14.15
CA THR A 267 -11.03 -2.16 15.02
C THR A 267 -10.81 -3.66 14.79
N ALA A 268 -10.57 -4.09 13.54
CA ALA A 268 -10.26 -5.48 13.21
C ALA A 268 -8.92 -5.88 13.84
N VAL A 269 -7.90 -5.03 13.77
CA VAL A 269 -6.62 -5.23 14.47
C VAL A 269 -6.86 -5.45 15.96
N LYS A 270 -7.65 -4.57 16.60
CA LYS A 270 -7.98 -4.70 18.03
C LYS A 270 -8.66 -6.05 18.33
N ALA A 271 -9.75 -6.34 17.63
CA ALA A 271 -10.56 -7.54 17.85
C ALA A 271 -9.73 -8.82 17.67
N TYR A 272 -8.95 -8.92 16.59
CA TYR A 272 -8.16 -10.12 16.31
C TYR A 272 -7.03 -10.32 17.32
N ILE A 273 -6.35 -9.26 17.76
CA ILE A 273 -5.32 -9.35 18.80
C ILE A 273 -5.95 -9.79 20.12
N GLU A 274 -7.06 -9.18 20.53
CA GLU A 274 -7.77 -9.56 21.77
C GLU A 274 -8.23 -11.02 21.74
N THR A 275 -8.75 -11.51 20.61
CA THR A 275 -9.13 -12.92 20.44
C THR A 275 -7.92 -13.84 20.56
N ILE A 276 -6.80 -13.55 19.89
CA ILE A 276 -5.57 -14.37 20.01
C ILE A 276 -5.03 -14.40 21.44
N LEU A 277 -5.06 -13.26 22.14
CA LEU A 277 -4.61 -13.19 23.52
C LEU A 277 -5.48 -14.06 24.44
N LYS A 278 -6.78 -14.20 24.15
CA LYS A 278 -7.73 -15.06 24.87
C LYS A 278 -7.67 -16.54 24.46
N MET A 279 -7.22 -16.87 23.24
CA MET A 279 -7.12 -18.27 22.79
C MET A 279 -6.28 -19.14 23.74
N ASN A 280 -6.73 -20.36 23.99
CA ASN A 280 -6.00 -21.35 24.80
C ASN A 280 -4.93 -22.08 23.97
N ILE A 281 -3.94 -21.33 23.49
CA ILE A 281 -2.79 -21.84 22.73
C ILE A 281 -1.49 -21.39 23.40
N ASN A 282 -0.40 -22.12 23.17
CA ASN A 282 0.89 -21.77 23.74
C ASN A 282 1.37 -20.38 23.28
N ILE A 283 2.21 -19.74 24.10
CA ILE A 283 2.70 -18.38 23.85
C ILE A 283 3.40 -18.25 22.50
N ASN A 284 4.21 -19.22 22.09
CA ASN A 284 4.93 -19.19 20.81
C ASN A 284 3.98 -19.13 19.61
N ASN A 285 2.85 -19.84 19.68
CA ASN A 285 1.82 -19.78 18.65
C ASN A 285 1.13 -18.42 18.64
N LYS A 286 0.83 -17.82 19.81
CA LYS A 286 0.32 -16.44 19.89
C LYS A 286 1.29 -15.46 19.23
N ILE A 287 2.59 -15.55 19.52
CA ILE A 287 3.60 -14.67 18.91
C ILE A 287 3.67 -14.86 17.39
N LYS A 288 3.62 -16.10 16.90
CA LYS A 288 3.60 -16.37 15.44
C LYS A 288 2.38 -15.75 14.76
N LEU A 289 1.20 -15.84 15.38
CA LEU A 289 -0.03 -15.22 14.85
C LEU A 289 0.06 -13.69 14.89
N LEU A 290 0.47 -13.12 16.03
CA LEU A 290 0.58 -11.66 16.23
C LEU A 290 1.68 -11.02 15.39
N ALA A 291 2.77 -11.74 15.10
CA ALA A 291 3.79 -11.27 14.16
C ALA A 291 3.23 -11.06 12.76
N ALA A 292 2.17 -11.80 12.42
CA ALA A 292 1.40 -11.67 11.19
C ALA A 292 2.31 -11.62 9.95
N LYS A 293 3.29 -12.53 9.84
CA LYS A 293 4.23 -12.51 8.70
C LYS A 293 3.55 -13.01 7.42
N CYS A 294 3.60 -12.22 6.37
CA CYS A 294 3.18 -12.65 5.03
C CYS A 294 4.16 -13.69 4.45
N PRO A 295 3.83 -14.34 3.31
CA PRO A 295 4.72 -15.33 2.69
C PRO A 295 6.15 -14.82 2.40
N ASN A 296 6.30 -13.52 2.12
CA ASN A 296 7.59 -12.86 1.91
C ASN A 296 8.29 -12.46 3.23
N GLN A 297 7.82 -12.95 4.38
CA GLN A 297 8.41 -12.76 5.70
C GLN A 297 8.41 -11.31 6.22
N PHE A 298 7.58 -10.43 5.65
CA PHE A 298 7.34 -9.09 6.20
C PHE A 298 6.29 -9.17 7.33
N PRO A 299 6.60 -8.71 8.56
CA PRO A 299 5.63 -8.64 9.65
C PRO A 299 4.47 -7.66 9.34
N GLY A 300 3.29 -7.89 9.90
CA GLY A 300 2.15 -6.99 9.72
C GLY A 300 2.44 -5.55 10.18
N LEU A 301 3.06 -5.39 11.36
CA LEU A 301 3.44 -4.06 11.89
C LEU A 301 4.47 -3.35 10.98
N TYR A 302 5.36 -4.10 10.31
CA TYR A 302 6.32 -3.53 9.36
C TYR A 302 5.59 -2.86 8.18
N VAL A 303 4.59 -3.54 7.63
CA VAL A 303 3.81 -3.03 6.48
C VAL A 303 2.90 -1.89 6.90
N ALA A 304 2.29 -1.94 8.08
CA ALA A 304 1.52 -0.82 8.62
C ALA A 304 2.39 0.44 8.77
N LEU A 305 3.60 0.30 9.34
CA LEU A 305 4.57 1.39 9.47
C LEU A 305 5.00 1.96 8.12
N GLN A 306 5.16 1.11 7.10
CA GLN A 306 5.45 1.54 5.73
C GLN A 306 4.29 2.35 5.13
N ASN A 307 3.06 1.85 5.28
CA ASN A 307 1.86 2.41 4.63
C ASN A 307 1.27 3.61 5.38
N GLY A 308 1.63 3.83 6.64
CA GLY A 308 1.21 5.01 7.39
C GLY A 308 -0.14 4.85 8.10
N HIS A 309 -0.53 3.64 8.48
CA HIS A 309 -1.84 3.39 9.13
C HIS A 309 -1.80 3.67 10.64
N ILE A 310 -1.76 4.95 11.02
CA ILE A 310 -1.52 5.42 12.39
C ILE A 310 -2.42 4.77 13.45
N GLU A 311 -3.73 4.71 13.21
CA GLU A 311 -4.69 4.15 14.18
C GLU A 311 -4.46 2.65 14.41
N SER A 312 -4.26 1.88 13.33
CA SER A 312 -3.96 0.44 13.42
C SER A 312 -2.62 0.18 14.11
N ILE A 313 -1.61 1.01 13.87
CA ILE A 313 -0.29 0.92 14.50
C ILE A 313 -0.41 1.19 16.00
N ASN A 314 -1.08 2.28 16.39
CA ASN A 314 -1.26 2.64 17.80
C ASN A 314 -1.99 1.54 18.56
N ILE A 315 -3.10 1.04 18.02
CA ILE A 315 -3.86 -0.09 18.60
C ILE A 315 -2.98 -1.32 18.73
N TYR A 316 -2.24 -1.70 17.67
CA TYR A 316 -1.35 -2.85 17.73
C TYR A 316 -0.31 -2.69 18.86
N ILE A 317 0.36 -1.54 18.93
CA ILE A 317 1.37 -1.25 19.94
C ILE A 317 0.74 -1.32 21.34
N GLU A 318 -0.36 -0.60 21.58
CA GLU A 318 -1.04 -0.56 22.88
C GLU A 318 -1.52 -1.95 23.32
N SER A 319 -2.14 -2.72 22.43
CA SER A 319 -2.57 -4.10 22.72
C SER A 319 -1.40 -5.01 23.06
N ILE A 320 -0.26 -4.89 22.36
CA ILE A 320 0.93 -5.66 22.70
C ILE A 320 1.51 -5.19 24.04
N LEU A 321 1.67 -3.88 24.27
CA LEU A 321 2.24 -3.33 25.52
C LEU A 321 1.42 -3.74 26.75
N ASN A 322 0.09 -3.70 26.66
CA ASN A 322 -0.83 -4.01 27.75
C ASN A 322 -1.10 -5.51 27.93
N SER A 323 -0.60 -6.36 27.03
CA SER A 323 -0.77 -7.81 27.14
C SER A 323 0.15 -8.44 28.21
N ASN A 324 -0.21 -9.64 28.66
CA ASN A 324 0.61 -10.49 29.53
C ASN A 324 1.77 -11.20 28.79
N ILE A 325 2.08 -10.79 27.56
CA ILE A 325 3.20 -11.34 26.80
C ILE A 325 4.52 -10.97 27.51
N PRO A 326 5.46 -11.90 27.70
CA PRO A 326 6.79 -11.56 28.24
C PRO A 326 7.54 -10.54 27.37
N ASN A 327 8.30 -9.64 28.01
CA ASN A 327 8.97 -8.52 27.31
C ASN A 327 9.90 -8.97 26.17
N ASN A 328 10.57 -10.11 26.30
CA ASN A 328 11.43 -10.66 25.24
C ASN A 328 10.67 -10.96 23.94
N PHE A 329 9.38 -11.30 24.03
CA PHE A 329 8.52 -11.48 22.85
C PHE A 329 7.89 -10.17 22.39
N LYS A 330 7.56 -9.25 23.30
CA LYS A 330 7.07 -7.91 22.94
C LYS A 330 8.08 -7.17 22.08
N VAL A 331 9.37 -7.21 22.42
CA VAL A 331 10.42 -6.57 21.61
C VAL A 331 10.56 -7.19 20.22
N GLU A 332 10.35 -8.51 20.07
CA GLU A 332 10.36 -9.17 18.76
C GLU A 332 9.23 -8.65 17.86
N LEU A 333 8.00 -8.61 18.41
CA LEU A 333 6.81 -8.12 17.71
C LEU A 333 6.96 -6.63 17.34
N LEU A 334 7.37 -5.80 18.30
CA LEU A 334 7.44 -4.35 18.13
C LEU A 334 8.60 -3.92 17.24
N ALA A 335 9.75 -4.61 17.26
CA ALA A 335 10.87 -4.27 16.38
C ALA A 335 10.52 -4.42 14.89
N ALA A 336 9.54 -5.27 14.57
CA ALA A 336 8.94 -5.41 13.25
C ALA A 336 9.99 -5.45 12.12
N LYS A 337 10.92 -6.40 12.19
CA LYS A 337 12.00 -6.54 11.21
C LYS A 337 11.63 -7.51 10.09
N ASN A 338 12.00 -7.16 8.87
CA ASN A 338 11.94 -8.08 7.73
C ASN A 338 13.13 -9.08 7.72
N ILE A 339 13.18 -9.95 6.71
CA ILE A 339 14.25 -10.96 6.55
C ILE A 339 15.67 -10.35 6.41
N ASN A 340 15.77 -9.12 5.94
CA ASN A 340 17.02 -8.37 5.80
C ASN A 340 17.32 -7.50 7.03
N TYR A 341 16.69 -7.79 8.18
CA TYR A 341 16.79 -7.03 9.42
C TYR A 341 16.42 -5.55 9.30
N THR A 342 15.71 -5.13 8.25
CA THR A 342 15.23 -3.75 8.13
C THR A 342 14.02 -3.57 9.04
N PRO A 343 14.05 -2.64 10.01
CA PRO A 343 12.92 -2.38 10.89
C PRO A 343 11.85 -1.52 10.21
N GLY A 344 10.57 -1.73 10.55
CA GLY A 344 9.47 -0.91 10.02
C GLY A 344 9.63 0.59 10.32
N LEU A 345 10.24 0.94 11.46
CA LEU A 345 10.55 2.34 11.83
C LEU A 345 11.42 3.03 10.76
N PHE A 346 12.35 2.31 10.13
CA PHE A 346 13.18 2.86 9.06
C PHE A 346 12.34 3.25 7.84
N LEU A 347 11.35 2.43 7.48
CA LEU A 347 10.44 2.77 6.38
C LEU A 347 9.53 3.94 6.73
N ALA A 348 9.03 4.01 7.97
CA ALA A 348 8.22 5.14 8.43
C ALA A 348 9.00 6.46 8.33
N LEU A 349 10.29 6.44 8.68
CA LEU A 349 11.20 7.58 8.53
C LEU A 349 11.42 7.96 7.06
N GLN A 350 11.60 6.97 6.17
CA GLN A 350 11.78 7.24 4.75
C GLN A 350 10.53 7.85 4.09
N ASN A 351 9.35 7.47 4.58
CA ASN A 351 8.06 7.95 4.08
C ASN A 351 7.54 9.21 4.81
N GLU A 352 8.34 9.77 5.73
CA GLU A 352 8.00 10.99 6.50
C GLU A 352 6.65 10.89 7.25
N HIS A 353 6.37 9.73 7.85
CA HIS A 353 5.17 9.50 8.66
C HIS A 353 5.31 10.10 10.07
N ASP A 354 5.38 11.42 10.14
CA ASP A 354 5.83 12.17 11.32
C ASP A 354 5.10 11.81 12.63
N GLU A 355 3.77 11.70 12.60
CA GLU A 355 2.96 11.36 13.78
C GLU A 355 3.15 9.91 14.24
N ILE A 356 3.31 8.98 13.30
CA ILE A 356 3.58 7.57 13.59
C ILE A 356 4.95 7.43 14.23
N ILE A 357 5.96 8.09 13.67
CA ILE A 357 7.32 8.11 14.22
C ILE A 357 7.26 8.67 15.64
N ALA A 358 6.53 9.75 15.86
CA ALA A 358 6.38 10.34 17.19
C ALA A 358 5.83 9.35 18.20
N ASN A 359 4.72 8.67 17.89
CA ASN A 359 4.09 7.73 18.81
C ASN A 359 4.96 6.49 19.05
N TYR A 360 5.55 5.94 17.99
CA TYR A 360 6.42 4.77 18.08
C TYR A 360 7.65 5.04 18.95
N LEU A 361 8.24 6.24 18.86
CA LEU A 361 9.42 6.62 19.64
C LEU A 361 9.15 6.84 21.14
N LYS A 362 7.89 6.87 21.57
CA LYS A 362 7.51 6.90 22.99
C LYS A 362 7.55 5.53 23.66
N ILE A 363 7.64 4.44 22.90
CA ILE A 363 7.61 3.08 23.45
C ILE A 363 8.76 2.91 24.45
N ASN A 364 8.41 2.49 25.67
CA ASN A 364 9.37 2.25 26.75
C ASN A 364 9.37 0.77 27.14
N ILE A 365 10.09 -0.06 26.36
CA ILE A 365 10.37 -1.45 26.71
C ILE A 365 11.90 -1.67 26.72
N PRO A 366 12.45 -2.33 27.76
CA PRO A 366 13.86 -2.68 27.82
C PRO A 366 14.33 -3.46 26.57
N ASN A 367 15.52 -3.14 26.07
CA ASN A 367 16.18 -3.80 24.94
C ASN A 367 15.47 -3.67 23.56
N LEU A 368 14.39 -2.87 23.44
CA LEU A 368 13.73 -2.66 22.15
C LEU A 368 14.65 -1.98 21.12
N SER A 369 15.42 -0.96 21.54
CA SER A 369 16.40 -0.28 20.69
C SER A 369 17.43 -1.26 20.13
N ASP A 370 17.90 -2.20 20.97
CA ASP A 370 18.89 -3.19 20.58
C ASP A 370 18.30 -4.15 19.56
N HIS A 371 17.05 -4.59 19.76
CA HIS A 371 16.35 -5.44 18.80
C HIS A 371 16.13 -4.73 17.46
N ILE A 372 15.79 -3.44 17.45
CA ILE A 372 15.62 -2.64 16.23
C ILE A 372 16.94 -2.49 15.47
N VAL A 373 18.03 -2.19 16.18
CA VAL A 373 19.33 -1.87 15.57
C VAL A 373 20.13 -3.13 15.21
N TYR A 374 19.96 -4.22 15.96
CA TYR A 374 20.74 -5.45 15.77
C TYR A 374 20.50 -6.08 14.39
N GLY A 375 21.60 -6.31 13.67
CA GLY A 375 21.63 -6.87 12.31
C GLY A 375 21.32 -5.86 11.20
N PHE A 376 20.87 -4.64 11.54
CA PHE A 376 20.51 -3.65 10.54
C PHE A 376 21.73 -2.90 9.99
N SER A 377 22.01 -3.08 8.70
CA SER A 377 23.21 -2.53 8.05
C SER A 377 23.20 -1.01 7.87
N LYS A 378 22.02 -0.37 7.77
CA LYS A 378 21.86 1.08 7.53
C LYS A 378 21.58 1.89 8.80
N ASN A 379 22.11 1.47 9.95
CA ASN A 379 21.90 2.16 11.23
C ASN A 379 22.35 3.63 11.20
N LYS A 380 23.49 3.95 10.55
CA LYS A 380 23.96 5.34 10.41
C LYS A 380 22.90 6.22 9.74
N LEU A 381 22.37 5.77 8.59
CA LEU A 381 21.31 6.47 7.87
C LEU A 381 20.03 6.60 8.70
N MET A 382 19.64 5.56 9.46
CA MET A 382 18.47 5.64 10.33
C MET A 382 18.63 6.69 11.42
N LYS A 383 19.82 6.81 12.03
CA LYS A 383 20.10 7.88 13.00
C LYS A 383 20.07 9.26 12.37
N GLU A 384 20.61 9.41 11.15
CA GLU A 384 20.53 10.66 10.40
C GLU A 384 19.07 11.04 10.10
N LEU A 385 18.24 10.09 9.68
CA LEU A 385 16.81 10.30 9.45
C LEU A 385 16.06 10.63 10.75
N LEU A 386 16.35 9.93 11.85
CA LEU A 386 15.76 10.21 13.18
C LEU A 386 16.13 11.61 13.67
N LEU A 387 17.40 12.01 13.50
CA LEU A 387 17.85 13.34 13.87
C LEU A 387 17.18 14.40 12.99
N LYS A 388 17.15 14.21 11.67
CA LYS A 388 16.45 15.10 10.74
C LYS A 388 14.98 15.24 11.12
N TRP A 389 14.31 14.13 11.43
CA TRP A 389 12.94 14.11 11.91
C TRP A 389 12.80 14.90 13.22
N ALA A 390 13.62 14.63 14.24
CA ALA A 390 13.56 15.33 15.53
C ALA A 390 13.82 16.85 15.41
N LEU A 391 14.63 17.26 14.43
CA LEU A 391 14.91 18.66 14.12
C LEU A 391 13.78 19.34 13.32
N LYS A 392 13.00 18.58 12.54
CA LYS A 392 11.85 19.10 11.76
C LYS A 392 10.55 19.07 12.56
N TYR A 393 10.35 18.01 13.35
CA TYR A 393 9.10 17.69 14.01
C TYR A 393 8.86 18.60 15.23
N LYS A 394 7.89 19.51 15.11
CA LYS A 394 7.59 20.52 16.14
C LYS A 394 6.10 20.58 16.53
N PRO A 395 5.41 19.46 16.87
CA PRO A 395 4.11 19.59 17.53
C PRO A 395 4.32 20.11 18.95
N ASN A 396 3.79 21.30 19.22
CA ASN A 396 3.99 22.03 20.48
C ASN A 396 5.48 22.35 20.72
N GLN A 397 5.80 23.64 20.87
CA GLN A 397 7.16 24.16 20.71
C GLN A 397 8.22 23.62 21.69
N ILE A 398 7.85 22.86 22.73
CA ILE A 398 8.79 22.29 23.72
C ILE A 398 8.49 20.80 23.89
N LYS A 399 9.53 19.95 23.87
CA LYS A 399 9.46 18.49 24.04
C LYS A 399 10.39 18.04 25.14
N LYS A 400 9.95 17.08 25.95
CA LYS A 400 10.82 16.45 26.95
C LYS A 400 11.43 15.18 26.37
N LYS A 401 12.75 15.02 26.48
CA LYS A 401 13.45 13.80 26.04
C LYS A 401 12.95 12.55 26.77
N SER A 402 12.50 12.71 28.01
CA SER A 402 11.89 11.66 28.83
C SER A 402 10.65 11.03 28.19
N ASP A 403 9.94 11.79 27.35
CA ASP A 403 8.70 11.32 26.70
C ASP A 403 8.99 10.44 25.48
N TYR A 404 10.25 10.43 25.00
CA TYR A 404 10.70 9.69 23.81
C TYR A 404 11.88 8.74 24.13
N PRO A 405 11.73 7.80 25.08
CA PRO A 405 12.83 6.96 25.54
C PRO A 405 13.45 6.12 24.40
N LEU A 406 12.65 5.66 23.45
CA LEU A 406 13.18 4.88 22.32
C LEU A 406 14.05 5.72 21.39
N LEU A 407 13.69 6.99 21.15
CA LEU A 407 14.52 7.92 20.38
C LEU A 407 15.89 8.06 21.02
N ILE A 408 15.92 8.34 22.33
CA ILE A 408 17.16 8.54 23.07
C ILE A 408 18.01 7.27 23.05
N ASN A 409 17.41 6.10 23.25
CA ASN A 409 18.11 4.82 23.23
C ASN A 409 18.71 4.52 21.85
N ILE A 410 17.96 4.73 20.75
CA ILE A 410 18.46 4.49 19.39
C ILE A 410 19.59 5.47 19.03
N LEU A 411 19.42 6.77 19.30
CA LEU A 411 20.47 7.75 18.99
C LEU A 411 21.74 7.51 19.81
N SER A 412 21.59 7.09 21.07
CA SER A 412 22.72 6.81 21.98
C SER A 412 23.37 5.46 21.73
N TYR A 413 22.76 4.57 20.95
CA TYR A 413 23.29 3.23 20.67
C TYR A 413 24.69 3.31 20.06
N ASN A 414 25.73 2.83 20.76
CA ASN A 414 27.07 2.71 20.21
C ASN A 414 27.40 1.23 20.00
N ARG A 415 27.80 0.86 18.78
CA ARG A 415 28.17 -0.52 18.44
C ARG A 415 29.49 -0.94 19.12
N TYR A 416 30.30 0.05 19.52
CA TYR A 416 31.56 -0.12 20.23
C TYR A 416 31.35 0.33 21.68
N ILE A 417 31.24 -0.64 22.59
CA ILE A 417 30.78 -0.50 23.98
C ILE A 417 31.76 0.29 24.89
N PHE A 418 32.91 0.73 24.38
CA PHE A 418 34.02 1.22 25.20
C PHE A 418 34.08 2.72 25.49
N GLU A 419 33.23 3.54 24.86
CA GLU A 419 33.22 4.99 25.12
C GLU A 419 31.93 5.46 25.79
N LYS A 420 32.06 6.03 27.00
CA LYS A 420 30.97 6.71 27.74
C LYS A 420 30.55 8.06 27.11
N ASN A 421 31.14 8.44 25.97
CA ASN A 421 30.85 9.72 25.34
C ASN A 421 29.52 9.67 24.57
N PRO A 422 28.69 10.73 24.65
CA PRO A 422 27.47 10.81 23.86
C PRO A 422 27.79 10.76 22.37
N THR A 423 26.99 10.03 21.61
CA THR A 423 27.13 9.95 20.14
C THR A 423 26.95 11.33 19.51
N GLU A 424 27.48 11.53 18.30
CA GLU A 424 27.28 12.80 17.56
C GLU A 424 25.79 13.15 17.40
N SER A 425 24.94 12.16 17.17
CA SER A 425 23.50 12.35 17.07
C SER A 425 22.88 12.79 18.40
N THR A 426 23.34 12.23 19.53
CA THR A 426 22.89 12.66 20.87
C THR A 426 23.38 14.07 21.19
N LYS A 427 24.62 14.43 20.83
CA LYS A 427 25.15 15.80 20.97
C LYS A 427 24.31 16.80 20.16
N ALA A 428 23.99 16.47 18.90
CA ALA A 428 23.18 17.31 18.04
C ALA A 428 21.75 17.51 18.59
N LEU A 429 21.12 16.45 19.12
CA LEU A 429 19.80 16.58 19.77
C LEU A 429 19.88 17.45 21.03
N ASN A 430 20.94 17.32 21.83
CA ASN A 430 21.14 18.11 23.05
C ASN A 430 21.38 19.60 22.78
N ALA A 431 21.95 19.95 21.63
CA ALA A 431 22.11 21.34 21.20
C ALA A 431 20.78 22.01 20.76
N CYS A 432 19.68 21.25 20.71
CA CYS A 432 18.40 21.73 20.23
C CYS A 432 17.54 22.29 21.36
N ASN A 433 17.34 23.62 21.39
CA ASN A 433 16.72 24.35 22.51
C ASN A 433 15.29 23.93 22.86
N TYR A 434 14.56 23.27 21.96
CA TYR A 434 13.21 22.77 22.22
C TYR A 434 13.12 21.30 22.61
N TRP A 435 14.26 20.60 22.71
CA TRP A 435 14.37 19.26 23.28
C TRP A 435 15.00 19.38 24.67
N VAL A 436 14.14 19.48 25.69
CA VAL A 436 14.52 19.64 27.10
C VAL A 436 14.81 18.28 27.73
#